data_AF-A0A540V5R6-F1
#
_entry.id   AF-A0A540V5R6-F1
#
_cell.length_a   1.000
_cell.length_b   1.000
_cell.length_c   1.000
_cell.angle_alpha   90.00
_cell.angle_beta   90.00
_cell.angle_gamma   90.00
#
_symmetry.space_group_name_H-M   'P 1'
#
loop_
_entity.id
_entity.type
_entity.pdbx_description
1 polymer ?
#
loop_
_entity_poly.entity_id
_entity_poly.type
_entity_poly.pdbx_seq_one_letter_code
_entity_poly.pdbx_strand_id
1 'polypeptide(L)' 'MQKLIEAIVKPLVDYPEDVRVEIDENTSRIVYKLSVNPADRGKVIGK' A
#
# COMPACT_ATOMS: atom_id res chain seq x y z
N MET A 1 11.09 -3.50 -3.25
CA MET A 1 10.18 -2.34 -3.33
C MET A 1 9.09 -2.34 -2.25
N GLN A 2 8.56 -3.51 -1.86
CA GLN A 2 7.51 -3.65 -0.83
C GLN A 2 7.77 -2.83 0.46
N LYS A 3 8.93 -3.00 1.10
CA LYS A 3 9.31 -2.28 2.33
C LYS A 3 9.30 -0.76 2.18
N LEU A 4 9.62 -0.24 0.98
CA LEU A 4 9.60 1.20 0.72
C LEU A 4 8.15 1.71 0.69
N ILE A 5 7.26 0.99 -0.01
CA ILE A 5 5.83 1.32 -0.07
C ILE A 5 5.24 1.32 1.35
N GLU A 6 5.53 0.30 2.16
CA GLU A 6 5.07 0.25 3.54
C GLU A 6 5.63 1.40 4.39
N ALA A 7 6.91 1.74 4.26
CA ALA A 7 7.53 2.83 5.00
C ALA A 7 6.93 4.21 4.65
N ILE A 8 6.44 4.38 3.42
CA ILE A 8 5.76 5.61 2.97
C ILE A 8 4.31 5.63 3.45
N VAL A 9 3.58 4.52 3.33
CA VAL A 9 2.13 4.48 3.58
C VAL A 9 1.78 4.38 5.05
N LYS A 10 2.50 3.56 5.84
CA LYS A 10 2.22 3.37 7.27
C LYS A 10 2.14 4.68 8.08
N PRO A 11 3.01 5.69 7.90
CA PRO A 11 2.87 6.95 8.63
C PRO A 11 1.74 7.87 8.12
N LEU A 12 1.12 7.58 6.98
CA LEU A 12 0.06 8.41 6.38
C LEU A 12 -1.36 7.97 6.78
N VAL A 13 -1.50 6.81 7.41
CA VAL A 13 -2.77 6.14 7.70
C VAL A 13 -2.99 6.02 9.20
N ASP A 14 -4.25 5.93 9.64
CA ASP A 14 -4.58 5.71 11.05
C ASP A 14 -4.44 4.24 11.47
N TYR A 15 -4.60 3.31 10.51
CA TYR A 15 -4.53 1.87 10.74
C TYR A 15 -3.31 1.25 10.03
N PRO A 16 -2.08 1.45 10.54
CA PRO A 16 -0.86 0.95 9.91
C PRO A 16 -0.76 -0.58 9.88
N GLU A 17 -1.40 -1.28 10.81
CA GLU A 17 -1.52 -2.74 10.82
C GLU A 17 -2.34 -3.32 9.65
N ASP A 18 -3.25 -2.52 9.08
CA ASP A 18 -4.10 -2.93 7.96
C ASP A 18 -3.43 -2.67 6.60
N VAL A 19 -2.22 -2.12 6.58
CA VAL A 19 -1.44 -1.92 5.36
C VAL A 19 -0.85 -3.24 4.89
N ARG A 20 -1.29 -3.72 3.73
CA ARG A 20 -0.80 -4.95 3.09
C ARG A 20 -0.34 -4.66 1.68
N VAL A 21 0.82 -5.17 1.31
CA VAL A 21 1.36 -5.04 -0.04
C VAL A 21 1.56 -6.43 -0.62
N GLU A 22 0.83 -6.76 -1.67
CA GLU A 22 0.97 -7.99 -2.44
C GLU A 22 1.79 -7.73 -3.70
N ILE A 23 2.59 -8.72 -4.11
CA ILE A 23 3.43 -8.65 -5.30
C ILE A 23 2.92 -9.70 -6.28
N ASP A 24 2.63 -9.25 -7.50
CA ASP A 24 2.24 -10.09 -8.62
C ASP A 24 3.32 -9.93 -9.70
N GLU A 25 4.21 -10.91 -9.77
CA GLU A 25 5.31 -10.96 -10.73
C GLU A 25 4.85 -11.67 -12.01
N ASN A 26 4.82 -10.93 -13.10
CA ASN A 26 4.58 -11.44 -14.44
C ASN A 26 5.87 -11.33 -15.27
N THR A 27 5.95 -12.11 -16.35
CA THR A 27 7.16 -12.21 -17.19
C THR A 27 7.69 -10.87 -17.72
N SER A 28 6.82 -9.86 -17.86
CA SER A 28 7.17 -8.53 -18.40
C SER A 28 6.98 -7.36 -17.42
N ARG A 29 6.40 -7.59 -16.24
CA ARG A 29 6.09 -6.53 -15.27
C ARG A 29 5.90 -7.06 -13.86
N ILE A 30 6.18 -6.21 -12.89
CA ILE A 30 5.90 -6.47 -11.47
C ILE A 30 4.78 -5.53 -11.05
N VAL A 31 3.68 -6.07 -10.56
CA VAL A 31 2.54 -5.30 -10.06
C VAL A 31 2.53 -5.38 -8.53
N TYR A 32 2.47 -4.23 -7.87
CA TYR A 32 2.34 -4.13 -6.42
C TYR A 32 0.91 -3.70 -6.08
N LYS A 33 0.16 -4.55 -5.39
CA LYS A 33 -1.19 -4.24 -4.91
C LYS A 33 -1.11 -3.77 -3.47
N LEU A 34 -1.47 -2.52 -3.23
CA LEU A 34 -1.57 -1.94 -1.90
C LEU A 34 -3.03 -2.02 -1.43
N SER A 35 -3.23 -2.71 -0.32
CA SER A 35 -4.49 -2.76 0.41
C SER A 35 -4.32 -2.02 1.73
N VAL A 36 -5.29 -1.15 2.05
CA VAL A 36 -5.33 -0.34 3.28
C VAL A 36 -6.73 -0.38 3.87
N ASN A 37 -6.86 0.03 5.12
CA ASN A 37 -8.17 0.17 5.76
C ASN A 37 -9.09 1.10 4.93
N PRO A 38 -10.38 0.76 4.75
CA PRO A 38 -11.32 1.59 3.99
C PRO A 38 -11.38 3.06 4.45
N ALA A 39 -11.21 3.32 5.75
CA ALA A 39 -11.20 4.68 6.32
C ALA A 39 -9.97 5.50 5.88
N ASP A 40 -8.86 4.83 5.57
CA ASP A 40 -7.59 5.46 5.18
C ASP A 40 -7.44 5.66 3.67
N ARG A 41 -8.31 5.07 2.85
CA ARG A 41 -8.23 5.17 1.37
C ARG A 41 -8.15 6.61 0.89
N GLY A 42 -8.91 7.52 1.51
CA GLY A 42 -8.90 8.95 1.16
C GLY A 42 -7.58 9.66 1.50
N LYS A 43 -6.84 9.18 2.51
CA LYS A 43 -5.53 9.74 2.88
C LYS A 43 -4.43 9.33 1.92
N VAL A 44 -4.51 8.08 1.43
CA VAL A 44 -3.53 7.50 0.51
C VAL A 44 -3.72 8.00 -0.93
N ILE A 45 -4.97 8.08 -1.41
CA ILE A 45 -5.28 8.53 -2.76
C ILE A 45 -5.17 10.07 -2.88
N GLY A 46 -5.33 10.78 -1.75
CA GLY A 46 -5.54 12.22 -1.73
C GLY A 46 -7.01 12.56 -2.03
N LYS A 47 -7.47 13.70 -1.51
CA LYS A 47 -8.70 14.32 -1.98
C LYS A 47 -8.46 15.05 -3.30
#